data_AF-A0A0Q7X6U9-F1
#
_entry.id   AF-A0A0Q7X6U9-F1
#
_cell.length_a   1.000
_cell.length_b   1.000
_cell.length_c   1.000
_cell.angle_alpha   90.00
_cell.angle_beta   90.00
_cell.angle_gamma   90.00
#
_symmetry.space_group_name_H-M   'P 1'
#
loop_
_entity.id
_entity.type
_entity.pdbx_description
1 polymer ?
#
loop_
_entity_poly.entity_id
_entity_poly.type
_entity_poly.pdbx_seq_one_letter_code
_entity_poly.pdbx_strand_id
1 'polypeptide(L)'
;MERAIFGTWKITQVADGQDSTSISDEEAAATVGLPLQIGPDTIRFGKANCAAPVFRTTRRRTYTYFVRQFNFDPQSLHLPDSVLEIEVKCLQPVGINFIYVRDKNRLVFYWEGFFLNAQRSR
;
A
#
# COMPACT_ATOMS: atom_id res chain seq x y z
N MET A 1 2.50 -15.85 6.07
CA MET A 1 1.39 -14.88 6.01
C MET A 1 1.55 -13.92 4.82
N GLU A 2 2.78 -13.47 4.53
CA GLU A 2 3.09 -12.56 3.40
C GLU A 2 2.74 -13.14 2.02
N ARG A 3 2.78 -14.47 1.87
CA ARG A 3 2.31 -15.13 0.64
C ARG A 3 0.89 -14.73 0.21
N ALA A 4 0.05 -14.28 1.15
CA ALA A 4 -1.30 -13.80 0.86
C ALA A 4 -1.33 -12.51 0.01
N ILE A 5 -0.23 -11.73 0.00
CA ILE A 5 -0.12 -10.51 -0.81
C ILE A 5 0.66 -10.72 -2.11
N PHE A 6 1.26 -11.89 -2.32
CA PHE A 6 2.00 -12.16 -3.56
C PHE A 6 1.07 -12.25 -4.76
N GLY A 7 1.55 -11.78 -5.90
CA GLY A 7 0.84 -11.72 -7.18
C GLY A 7 0.83 -10.32 -7.78
N THR A 8 -0.02 -10.16 -8.79
CA THR A 8 -0.25 -8.89 -9.48
C THR A 8 -1.52 -8.24 -8.98
N TRP A 9 -1.45 -6.94 -8.74
CA TRP A 9 -2.54 -6.10 -8.27
C TRP A 9 -2.68 -4.92 -9.22
N LYS A 10 -3.91 -4.55 -9.54
CA LYS A 10 -4.22 -3.37 -10.35
C LYS A 10 -4.66 -2.25 -9.44
N ILE A 11 -4.08 -1.06 -9.61
CA ILE A 11 -4.50 0.11 -8.83
C ILE A 11 -5.86 0.54 -9.33
N THR A 12 -6.80 0.73 -8.43
CA THR A 12 -8.18 1.08 -8.76
C THR A 12 -8.53 2.52 -8.42
N GLN A 13 -7.88 3.09 -7.40
CA GLN A 13 -8.20 4.44 -6.91
C GLN A 13 -7.08 4.99 -6.01
N VAL A 14 -6.89 6.30 -6.01
CA VAL A 14 -6.24 7.04 -4.93
C VAL A 14 -7.27 7.22 -3.81
N ALA A 15 -7.06 6.58 -2.67
CA ALA A 15 -8.00 6.60 -1.56
C ALA A 15 -7.89 7.89 -0.74
N ASP A 16 -6.66 8.30 -0.47
CA ASP A 16 -6.36 9.52 0.29
C ASP A 16 -4.89 9.93 0.14
N GLY A 17 -4.55 11.14 0.60
CA GLY A 17 -3.20 11.70 0.54
C GLY A 17 -2.84 12.48 1.80
N GLN A 18 -1.56 12.58 2.11
CA GLN A 18 -1.08 13.51 3.13
C GLN A 18 -0.73 14.86 2.51
N ASP A 19 -1.19 15.96 3.11
CA ASP A 19 -1.00 17.33 2.62
C ASP A 19 0.47 17.75 2.37
N SER A 20 1.44 17.04 2.98
CA SER A 20 2.88 17.37 2.91
C SER A 20 3.68 16.50 1.94
N THR A 21 3.02 15.74 1.08
CA THR A 21 3.71 14.91 0.09
C THR A 21 4.38 15.74 -1.02
N SER A 22 5.48 15.22 -1.55
CA SER A 22 6.22 15.82 -2.67
C SER A 22 5.62 15.48 -4.04
N ILE A 23 4.64 14.57 -4.09
CA ILE A 23 3.96 14.12 -5.31
C ILE A 23 2.62 14.85 -5.44
N SER A 24 2.27 15.29 -6.64
CA SER A 24 0.97 15.94 -6.87
C SER A 24 -0.20 14.92 -6.93
N ASP A 25 -1.41 15.38 -6.66
CA ASP A 25 -2.62 14.56 -6.83
C ASP A 25 -2.77 14.02 -8.26
N GLU A 26 -2.34 14.80 -9.27
CA GLU A 26 -2.34 14.38 -10.68
C GLU A 26 -1.38 13.21 -10.93
N GLU A 27 -0.17 13.27 -10.36
CA GLU A 27 0.80 12.17 -10.42
C GLU A 27 0.30 10.94 -9.68
N ALA A 28 -0.36 11.12 -8.52
CA ALA A 28 -0.99 10.02 -7.81
C ALA A 28 -2.13 9.40 -8.64
N ALA A 29 -2.99 10.21 -9.25
CA ALA A 29 -4.09 9.76 -10.10
C ALA A 29 -3.60 8.99 -11.33
N ALA A 30 -2.46 9.37 -11.90
CA ALA A 30 -1.83 8.67 -13.02
C ALA A 30 -1.40 7.23 -12.70
N THR A 31 -1.37 6.85 -11.41
CA THR A 31 -1.11 5.46 -11.00
C THR A 31 -2.30 4.54 -11.19
N VAL A 32 -3.52 5.08 -11.32
CA VAL A 32 -4.73 4.27 -11.48
C VAL A 32 -4.64 3.44 -12.76
N GLY A 33 -4.88 2.14 -12.62
CA GLY A 33 -4.78 1.16 -13.69
C GLY A 33 -3.39 0.53 -13.84
N LEU A 34 -2.35 1.08 -13.21
CA LEU A 34 -1.01 0.48 -13.25
C LEU A 34 -0.95 -0.83 -12.45
N PRO A 35 -0.07 -1.76 -12.85
CA PRO A 35 0.17 -2.97 -12.09
C PRO A 35 1.16 -2.72 -10.94
N LEU A 36 0.83 -3.25 -9.77
CA LEU A 36 1.73 -3.51 -8.66
C LEU A 36 2.02 -5.01 -8.63
N GLN A 37 3.28 -5.39 -8.78
CA GLN A 37 3.72 -6.79 -8.69
C GLN A 37 4.42 -6.98 -7.35
N ILE A 38 3.98 -7.98 -6.59
CA ILE A 38 4.56 -8.33 -5.29
C ILE A 38 4.98 -9.80 -5.34
N GLY A 39 6.27 -10.05 -5.20
CA GLY A 39 6.85 -11.38 -5.12
C GLY A 39 7.75 -11.53 -3.88
N PRO A 40 8.25 -12.76 -3.63
CA PRO A 40 9.18 -13.01 -2.54
C PRO A 40 10.50 -12.24 -2.70
N ASP A 41 10.96 -12.06 -3.94
CA ASP A 41 12.28 -11.49 -4.22
C ASP A 41 12.20 -10.11 -4.89
N THR A 42 11.00 -9.65 -5.24
CA THR A 42 10.83 -8.38 -5.96
C THR A 42 9.48 -7.73 -5.68
N ILE A 43 9.48 -6.40 -5.57
CA ILE A 43 8.28 -5.58 -5.70
C ILE A 43 8.50 -4.60 -6.85
N ARG A 44 7.54 -4.51 -7.77
CA ARG A 44 7.59 -3.57 -8.90
C ARG A 44 6.35 -2.72 -8.95
N PHE A 45 6.54 -1.42 -9.09
CA PHE A 45 5.46 -0.45 -9.23
C PHE A 45 5.92 0.72 -10.09
N GLY A 46 5.25 0.95 -11.21
CA GLY A 46 5.69 1.93 -12.21
C GLY A 46 7.14 1.64 -12.66
N LYS A 47 8.04 2.61 -12.46
CA LYS A 47 9.48 2.47 -12.76
C LYS A 47 10.30 1.95 -11.58
N ALA A 48 9.70 1.83 -10.40
CA ALA A 48 10.40 1.41 -9.19
C ALA A 48 10.50 -0.12 -9.11
N ASN A 49 11.66 -0.61 -8.67
CA ASN A 49 11.92 -2.03 -8.48
C ASN A 49 12.70 -2.24 -7.17
N CYS A 50 12.05 -2.90 -6.22
CA CYS A 50 12.64 -3.29 -4.95
C CYS A 50 13.14 -4.72 -5.10
N ALA A 51 14.45 -4.91 -5.08
CA ALA A 51 15.06 -6.23 -5.04
C ALA A 51 15.19 -6.70 -3.59
N ALA A 52 14.92 -7.99 -3.35
CA ALA A 52 14.98 -8.64 -2.05
C ALA A 52 14.20 -7.89 -0.94
N PRO A 53 12.88 -7.69 -1.11
CA PRO A 53 12.05 -7.05 -0.10
C PRO A 53 12.05 -7.88 1.19
N VAL A 54 12.14 -7.20 2.33
CA VAL A 54 11.89 -7.81 3.63
C VAL A 54 10.52 -7.36 4.12
N PHE A 55 9.68 -8.34 4.46
CA PHE A 55 8.34 -8.09 4.96
C PHE A 55 8.28 -8.28 6.47
N ARG A 56 7.52 -7.42 7.16
CA ARG A 56 7.19 -7.58 8.57
C ARG A 56 5.71 -7.37 8.79
N THR A 57 5.06 -8.34 9.44
CA THR A 57 3.60 -8.32 9.61
C THR A 57 3.22 -7.94 11.03
N THR A 58 2.24 -7.03 11.17
CA THR A 58 1.69 -6.61 12.46
C THR A 58 0.19 -6.43 12.34
N ARG A 59 -0.58 -6.86 13.34
CA ARG A 59 -2.01 -6.52 13.43
C ARG A 59 -2.18 -5.22 14.19
N ARG A 60 -2.96 -4.30 13.62
CA ARG A 60 -3.27 -2.99 14.22
C ARG A 60 -4.77 -2.87 14.44
N ARG A 61 -5.16 -2.06 15.44
CA ARG A 61 -6.53 -1.51 15.50
C ARG A 61 -6.57 -0.30 14.58
N THR A 62 -7.36 -0.37 13.52
CA THR A 62 -7.29 0.54 12.38
C THR A 62 -7.48 1.99 12.80
N TYR A 63 -8.62 2.35 13.36
CA TYR A 63 -8.91 3.74 13.72
C TYR A 63 -7.84 4.35 14.63
N THR A 64 -7.54 3.70 15.75
CA THR A 64 -6.55 4.20 16.72
C THR A 64 -5.15 4.31 16.12
N TYR A 65 -4.75 3.38 15.25
CA TYR A 65 -3.43 3.38 14.64
C TYR A 65 -3.29 4.53 13.64
N PHE A 66 -4.23 4.67 12.70
CA PHE A 66 -4.12 5.67 11.64
C PHE A 66 -4.24 7.11 12.18
N VAL A 67 -5.13 7.35 13.14
CA VAL A 67 -5.23 8.66 13.81
C VAL A 67 -3.92 9.01 14.53
N ARG A 68 -3.29 8.05 15.23
CA ARG A 68 -2.05 8.33 15.98
C ARG A 68 -0.81 8.46 15.09
N GLN A 69 -0.71 7.63 14.05
CA GLN A 69 0.50 7.51 13.24
C GLN A 69 0.50 8.46 12.05
N PHE A 70 -0.67 8.73 11.48
CA PHE A 70 -0.83 9.50 10.25
C PHE A 70 -1.69 10.76 10.43
N ASN A 71 -2.23 11.01 11.63
CA ASN A 71 -3.18 12.11 11.91
C ASN A 71 -4.35 12.15 10.90
N PHE A 72 -4.87 10.96 10.60
CA PHE A 72 -5.76 10.74 9.46
C PHE A 72 -6.93 9.80 9.85
N ASP A 73 -8.14 10.10 9.38
CA ASP A 73 -9.32 9.25 9.57
C ASP A 73 -9.39 8.17 8.47
N PRO A 74 -9.19 6.88 8.81
CA PRO A 74 -9.10 5.81 7.83
C PRO A 74 -10.45 5.36 7.24
N GLN A 75 -11.56 6.06 7.50
CA GLN A 75 -12.87 5.70 6.96
C GLN A 75 -12.88 5.59 5.43
N SER A 76 -12.17 6.48 4.72
CA SER A 76 -12.04 6.46 3.25
C SER A 76 -11.30 5.23 2.72
N LEU A 77 -10.47 4.58 3.56
CA LEU A 77 -9.70 3.39 3.17
C LEU A 77 -10.52 2.09 3.21
N HIS A 78 -11.71 2.12 3.84
CA HIS A 78 -12.60 0.96 4.01
C HIS A 78 -11.88 -0.30 4.55
N LEU A 79 -10.95 -0.08 5.48
CA LEU A 79 -10.19 -1.14 6.15
C LEU A 79 -11.03 -1.80 7.26
N PRO A 80 -10.81 -3.08 7.58
CA PRO A 80 -11.46 -3.74 8.72
C PRO A 80 -11.02 -3.11 10.05
N ASP A 81 -11.80 -3.29 11.13
CA ASP A 81 -11.48 -2.76 12.47
C ASP A 81 -10.11 -3.18 13.00
N SER A 82 -9.69 -4.40 12.66
CA SER A 82 -8.33 -4.88 12.85
C SER A 82 -7.70 -5.20 11.50
N VAL A 83 -6.74 -4.37 11.10
CA VAL A 83 -6.04 -4.52 9.82
C VAL A 83 -4.71 -5.24 10.00
N LEU A 84 -4.38 -6.08 9.03
CA LEU A 84 -3.02 -6.63 8.90
C LEU A 84 -2.17 -5.62 8.13
N GLU A 85 -1.23 -5.02 8.83
CA GLU A 85 -0.16 -4.20 8.27
C GLU A 85 1.03 -5.08 7.89
N ILE A 86 1.61 -4.79 6.74
CA ILE A 86 2.82 -5.40 6.23
C ILE A 86 3.79 -4.26 5.90
N GLU A 87 4.78 -4.07 6.76
CA GLU A 87 5.90 -3.16 6.51
C GLU A 87 6.80 -3.77 5.43
N VAL A 88 7.12 -2.97 4.42
CA VAL A 88 7.98 -3.33 3.29
C VAL A 88 9.30 -2.59 3.45
N LYS A 89 10.40 -3.35 3.55
CA LYS A 89 11.75 -2.80 3.58
C LYS A 89 12.50 -3.18 2.32
N CYS A 90 13.04 -2.17 1.65
CA CYS A 90 13.79 -2.30 0.43
C CYS A 90 15.17 -1.66 0.61
N LEU A 91 16.20 -2.23 -0.02
CA LEU A 91 17.55 -1.64 -0.03
C LEU A 91 17.57 -0.28 -0.75
N GLN A 92 16.73 -0.12 -1.78
CA GLN A 92 16.49 1.14 -2.46
C GLN A 92 15.02 1.55 -2.28
N PRO A 93 14.72 2.86 -2.10
CA PRO A 93 13.36 3.32 -1.94
C PRO A 93 12.52 3.01 -3.19
N VAL A 94 11.35 2.41 -2.99
CA VAL A 94 10.33 2.22 -4.05
C VAL A 94 9.04 2.99 -3.75
N GLY A 95 9.10 3.89 -2.78
CA GLY A 95 7.96 4.66 -2.27
C GLY A 95 6.96 3.85 -1.45
N ILE A 96 6.92 2.52 -1.59
CA ILE A 96 6.00 1.64 -0.85
C ILE A 96 6.59 1.31 0.52
N ASN A 97 5.97 1.82 1.59
CA ASN A 97 6.40 1.54 2.96
C ASN A 97 5.50 0.50 3.66
N PHE A 98 4.19 0.61 3.45
CA PHE A 98 3.19 -0.19 4.16
C PHE A 98 2.14 -0.73 3.20
N ILE A 99 1.77 -2.00 3.40
CA ILE A 99 0.65 -2.64 2.73
C ILE A 99 -0.35 -3.07 3.81
N TYR A 100 -1.60 -2.71 3.63
CA TYR A 100 -2.72 -3.01 4.51
C TYR A 100 -3.67 -3.97 3.81
N VAL A 101 -3.87 -5.14 4.41
CA VAL A 101 -4.75 -6.16 3.84
C VAL A 101 -6.20 -5.88 4.22
N ARG A 102 -7.02 -5.55 3.21
CA ARG A 102 -8.46 -5.38 3.38
C ARG A 102 -9.17 -6.72 3.30
N ASP A 103 -8.89 -7.49 2.25
CA ASP A 103 -9.37 -8.86 2.06
C ASP A 103 -8.44 -9.63 1.09
N LYS A 104 -8.78 -10.87 0.73
CA LYS A 104 -7.97 -11.73 -0.14
C LYS A 104 -7.70 -11.15 -1.55
N ASN A 105 -8.56 -10.24 -2.00
CA ASN A 105 -8.56 -9.65 -3.34
C ASN A 105 -8.37 -8.14 -3.32
N ARG A 106 -8.25 -7.49 -2.15
CA ARG A 106 -8.09 -6.04 -2.02
C ARG A 106 -7.03 -5.66 -1.01
N LEU A 107 -6.18 -4.72 -1.42
CA LEU A 107 -5.14 -4.11 -0.58
C LEU A 107 -5.29 -2.59 -0.62
N VAL A 108 -4.80 -1.95 0.43
CA VAL A 108 -4.44 -0.54 0.43
C VAL A 108 -2.94 -0.47 0.67
N PHE A 109 -2.18 0.32 -0.08
CA PHE A 109 -0.76 0.51 0.21
C PHE A 109 -0.41 1.98 0.28
N TYR A 110 0.52 2.31 1.15
CA TYR A 110 1.05 3.65 1.34
C TYR A 110 2.27 3.84 0.44
N TRP A 111 2.14 4.76 -0.51
CA TRP A 111 3.14 5.09 -1.51
C TRP A 111 3.30 6.60 -1.63
N GLU A 112 4.51 7.10 -1.35
CA GLU A 112 4.87 8.52 -1.53
C GLU A 112 3.82 9.49 -0.94
N GLY A 113 3.37 9.25 0.29
CA GLY A 113 2.37 10.11 0.93
C GLY A 113 0.91 9.78 0.63
N PHE A 114 0.62 8.92 -0.34
CA PHE A 114 -0.73 8.54 -0.74
C PHE A 114 -1.11 7.13 -0.31
N PHE A 115 -2.38 6.93 0.01
CA PHE A 115 -3.00 5.62 0.16
C PHE A 115 -3.64 5.22 -1.16
N LEU A 116 -3.19 4.11 -1.74
CA LEU A 116 -3.66 3.62 -3.03
C LEU A 116 -4.43 2.30 -2.84
N ASN A 117 -5.64 2.24 -3.38
CA ASN A 117 -6.44 1.02 -3.44
C ASN A 117 -5.97 0.14 -4.59
N ALA A 118 -5.78 -1.15 -4.32
CA ALA A 118 -5.42 -2.13 -5.33
C ALA A 118 -6.30 -3.38 -5.25
N GLN A 119 -6.65 -3.92 -6.41
CA GLN A 119 -7.40 -5.16 -6.52
C GLN A 119 -6.56 -6.23 -7.21
N ARG A 120 -6.64 -7.46 -6.72
CA ARG A 120 -5.92 -8.60 -7.29
C ARG A 120 -6.32 -8.78 -8.76
N SER A 121 -5.33 -8.81 -9.65
CA SER A 121 -5.53 -9.17 -11.05
C SER A 121 -5.95 -10.64 -11.13
N ARG A 122 -6.95 -10.94 -11.98
CA ARG A 122 -7.38 -12.31 -12.25
C ARG A 122 -6.29 -13.11 -12.94
#